data_AF-A0A126NYZ6-F1
#
_entry.id   AF-A0A126NYZ6-F1
#
_cell.length_a   1.000
_cell.length_b   1.000
_cell.length_c   1.000
_cell.angle_alpha   90.00
_cell.angle_beta   90.00
_cell.angle_gamma   90.00
#
_symmetry.space_group_name_H-M   'P 1'
#
loop_
_entity.id
_entity.type
_entity.pdbx_description
1 polymer ?
#
loop_
_entity_poly.entity_id
_entity_poly.type
_entity_poly.pdbx_seq_one_letter_code
_entity_poly.pdbx_strand_id
1 'polypeptide(L)' 'MSDQSDPNAPLPDVSPEDAATELVDEYQEAAIDYCADGVREAKAADNDVAMYHWLRVTREVVRRLIAQREELGG' A
#
# COMPACT_ATOMS: atom_id res chain seq x y z
N MET A 1 12.41 -1.63 38.81
CA MET A 1 12.53 -0.18 38.55
C MET A 1 11.49 0.13 37.51
N SER A 2 10.45 0.87 37.88
CA SER A 2 9.36 1.18 36.96
C SER A 2 9.79 2.34 36.09
N ASP A 3 9.97 2.10 34.79
CA ASP A 3 10.09 3.17 33.79
C ASP A 3 8.78 3.94 33.80
N GLN A 4 8.83 5.06 34.50
CA GLN A 4 7.74 6.00 34.62
C GLN A 4 7.69 6.76 33.29
N SER A 5 6.84 6.30 32.38
CA SER A 5 6.58 6.99 31.12
C SER A 5 6.18 8.43 31.42
N ASP A 6 7.03 9.37 31.02
CA ASP A 6 6.84 10.79 31.25
C ASP A 6 5.59 11.26 30.48
N PRO A 7 4.52 11.71 31.15
CA PRO A 7 3.30 12.15 30.47
C PRO A 7 3.48 13.45 29.66
N ASN A 8 4.67 14.05 29.72
CA ASN A 8 5.10 15.20 28.95
C ASN A 8 5.96 14.84 27.72
N ALA A 9 6.07 13.56 27.36
CA ALA A 9 6.60 13.19 26.05
C ALA A 9 5.79 13.95 24.97
N PRO A 10 6.44 14.77 24.12
CA PRO A 10 5.73 15.48 23.05
C PRO A 10 4.99 14.43 22.24
N LEU A 11 3.66 14.59 22.11
CA LEU A 11 2.91 13.81 21.14
C LEU A 11 3.59 14.02 19.79
N PRO A 12 3.80 12.95 18.99
CA PRO A 12 4.37 13.12 17.67
C PRO A 12 3.49 14.13 16.92
N ASP A 13 4.12 15.22 16.47
CA ASP A 13 3.51 16.38 15.82
C ASP A 13 3.16 16.02 14.38
N VAL A 14 2.33 14.99 14.22
CA VAL A 14 1.86 14.51 12.92
C VAL A 14 0.43 14.98 12.80
N SER A 15 0.19 15.86 11.82
CA SER A 15 -1.18 16.24 11.50
C SER A 15 -1.96 14.98 11.13
N PRO A 16 -3.25 14.86 11.51
CA PRO A 16 -4.11 13.76 11.07
C PRO A 16 -4.11 13.57 9.54
N GLU A 17 -3.86 14.64 8.78
CA GLU A 17 -3.73 14.62 7.32
C GLU A 17 -2.43 13.96 6.84
N ASP A 18 -1.32 14.20 7.54
CA ASP A 18 -0.01 13.59 7.24
C ASP A 18 -0.04 12.08 7.56
N ALA A 19 -0.61 11.71 8.71
CA ALA A 19 -0.79 10.30 9.09
C ALA A 19 -1.74 9.54 8.14
N ALA A 20 -2.78 10.19 7.63
CA ALA A 20 -3.66 9.60 6.63
C ALA A 20 -2.95 9.37 5.28
N THR A 21 -2.04 10.28 4.91
CA THR A 21 -1.26 10.17 3.67
C THR A 21 -0.24 9.03 3.75
N GLU A 22 0.50 8.92 4.86
CA GLU A 22 1.45 7.82 5.08
C GLU A 22 0.76 6.44 5.06
N LEU A 23 -0.42 6.33 5.68
CA LEU A 23 -1.23 5.10 5.63
C LEU A 23 -1.68 4.77 4.21
N VAL A 24 -2.07 5.77 3.42
CA VAL A 24 -2.42 5.56 2.02
C VAL A 24 -1.23 4.98 1.27
N ASP A 25 -0.04 5.59 1.39
CA ASP A 25 1.18 5.13 0.72
C ASP A 25 1.54 3.68 1.09
N GLU A 26 1.47 3.32 2.38
CA GLU A 26 1.69 1.95 2.85
C GLU A 26 0.69 0.96 2.22
N TYR A 27 -0.59 1.33 2.12
CA TYR A 27 -1.60 0.52 1.43
C TYR A 27 -1.38 0.44 -0.08
N GLN A 28 -0.84 1.48 -0.72
CA GLN A 28 -0.50 1.44 -2.14
C GLN A 28 0.61 0.43 -2.41
N GLU A 29 1.68 0.45 -1.59
CA GLU A 29 2.80 -0.48 -1.69
C GLU A 29 2.32 -1.93 -1.47
N ALA A 30 1.53 -2.17 -0.41
CA ALA A 30 0.96 -3.48 -0.13
C ALA A 30 0.05 -4.01 -1.27
N ALA A 31 -0.70 -3.13 -1.94
CA ALA A 31 -1.53 -3.51 -3.07
C ALA A 31 -0.70 -3.93 -4.30
N ILE A 32 0.44 -3.26 -4.54
CA ILE A 32 1.37 -3.64 -5.61
C ILE A 32 2.03 -4.98 -5.30
N ASP A 33 2.51 -5.17 -4.07
CA ASP A 33 3.16 -6.41 -3.65
C ASP A 33 2.21 -7.61 -3.75
N TYR A 34 0.97 -7.45 -3.30
CA TYR A 34 -0.05 -8.49 -3.42
C TYR A 34 -0.29 -8.89 -4.89
N CYS A 35 -0.31 -7.92 -5.80
CA CYS A 35 -0.44 -8.20 -7.24
C CYS A 35 0.80 -8.92 -7.80
N ALA A 36 2.00 -8.54 -7.36
CA ALA A 36 3.25 -9.17 -7.78
C ALA A 36 3.35 -10.62 -7.30
N ASP A 37 2.93 -10.88 -6.05
CA ASP A 37 2.85 -12.22 -5.48
C ASP A 37 1.89 -13.10 -6.26
N GLY A 38 0.71 -12.59 -6.59
CA GLY A 38 -0.25 -13.28 -7.44
C GLY A 38 0.30 -13.69 -8.81
N VAL A 39 1.06 -12.81 -9.47
CA VAL A 39 1.76 -13.15 -10.74
C VAL A 39 2.82 -14.23 -10.51
N ARG A 40 3.61 -14.12 -9.42
CA ARG A 40 4.67 -15.09 -9.11
C ARG A 40 4.10 -16.47 -8.83
N GLU A 41 3.01 -16.55 -8.07
CA GLU A 41 2.29 -17.79 -7.76
C GLU A 41 1.67 -18.41 -9.02
N ALA A 42 1.00 -17.61 -9.85
CA ALA A 42 0.43 -18.09 -11.11
C ALA A 42 1.50 -18.65 -12.07
N LYS A 43 2.65 -17.97 -12.15
CA LYS A 43 3.80 -18.44 -12.92
C LYS A 43 4.40 -19.72 -12.34
N ALA A 44 4.53 -19.82 -11.01
CA ALA A 44 5.03 -21.02 -10.34
C ALA A 44 4.11 -22.23 -10.55
N ALA A 45 2.81 -21.99 -10.72
CA ALA A 45 1.80 -22.99 -11.02
C ALA A 45 1.63 -23.30 -12.52
N ASP A 46 2.43 -22.68 -13.41
CA ASP A 46 2.28 -22.79 -14.88
C ASP A 46 0.85 -22.52 -15.36
N ASN A 47 0.17 -21.56 -14.73
CA ASN A 47 -1.23 -21.24 -14.98
C ASN A 47 -1.35 -19.90 -15.73
N ASP A 48 -1.35 -19.98 -17.06
CA ASP A 48 -1.45 -18.80 -17.95
C ASP A 48 -2.74 -18.00 -17.75
N VAL A 49 -3.85 -18.66 -17.41
CA VAL A 49 -5.14 -17.97 -17.17
C VAL A 49 -5.06 -17.13 -15.89
N ALA A 50 -4.51 -17.70 -14.82
CA ALA A 50 -4.28 -16.97 -13.58
C ALA A 50 -3.25 -15.84 -13.78
N MET A 51 -2.18 -16.07 -14.55
CA MET A 51 -1.18 -15.05 -14.86
C MET A 51 -1.81 -13.89 -15.62
N TYR A 52 -2.62 -14.16 -16.65
CA TYR A 52 -3.35 -13.12 -17.39
C TYR A 52 -4.32 -12.35 -16.48
N HIS A 53 -5.04 -13.06 -15.60
CA HIS A 53 -5.93 -12.44 -14.64
C HIS A 53 -5.17 -11.46 -13.73
N TRP A 54 -4.06 -11.89 -13.14
CA TRP A 54 -3.25 -11.05 -12.27
C TRP A 54 -2.68 -9.83 -12.99
N LEU A 55 -2.14 -9.99 -14.21
CA LEU A 55 -1.69 -8.85 -15.01
C LEU A 55 -2.81 -7.82 -15.25
N ARG A 56 -4.04 -8.29 -15.49
CA ARG A 56 -5.20 -7.40 -15.67
C ARG A 56 -5.56 -6.67 -14.37
N VAL A 57 -5.50 -7.36 -13.23
CA VAL A 57 -5.74 -6.78 -11.90
C VAL A 57 -4.67 -5.75 -11.57
N THR A 58 -3.38 -6.08 -11.74
CA THR A 58 -2.26 -5.14 -11.51
C THR A 58 -2.43 -3.86 -12.31
N ARG A 59 -2.81 -3.97 -13.59
CA ARG A 59 -3.06 -2.80 -14.45
C ARG A 59 -4.17 -1.89 -13.89
N GLU A 60 -5.26 -2.47 -13.40
CA GLU A 60 -6.38 -1.71 -12.85
C GLU A 60 -6.02 -1.07 -11.51
N VAL A 61 -5.29 -1.79 -10.65
CA VAL A 61 -4.77 -1.24 -9.38
C VAL A 61 -3.87 -0.05 -9.65
N VAL A 62 -2.84 -0.19 -10.50
CA VAL A 62 -1.94 0.91 -10.86
C VAL A 62 -2.70 2.12 -11.41
N ARG A 63 -3.69 1.89 -12.28
CA ARG A 63 -4.51 2.99 -12.83
C ARG A 63 -5.24 3.76 -11.73
N ARG A 64 -5.80 3.06 -10.74
CA ARG A 64 -6.51 3.69 -9.61
C ARG A 64 -5.57 4.43 -8.69
N LEU A 65 -4.39 3.87 -8.39
CA LEU A 65 -3.37 4.53 -7.58
C LEU A 65 -2.90 5.84 -8.22
N ILE A 66 -2.69 5.85 -9.55
CA ILE A 66 -2.37 7.08 -10.29
C ILE A 66 -3.49 8.11 -10.17
N ALA A 67 -4.75 7.71 -10.39
CA ALA A 67 -5.89 8.61 -10.28
C ALA A 67 -6.03 9.20 -8.87
N GLN A 68 -5.85 8.38 -7.82
CA GLN A 68 -5.84 8.85 -6.44
C GLN A 68 -4.73 9.86 -6.18
N ARG A 69 -3.53 9.65 -6.73
CA ARG A 69 -2.44 10.62 -6.61
C ARG A 69 -2.76 11.95 -7.31
N GLU A 70 -3.37 11.91 -8.50
CA GLU A 70 -3.80 13.12 -9.20
C GLU A 70 -4.87 13.90 -8.41
N GLU A 71 -5.77 13.19 -7.71
CA GLU A 71 -6.81 13.79 -6.85
C GLU A 71 -6.23 14.43 -5.57
N LEU A 72 -5.11 13.92 -5.05
CA LEU A 72 -4.47 14.42 -3.83
C LEU A 72 -3.50 15.60 -4.06
N GLY A 73 -3.26 16.00 -5.33
CA GLY A 73 -2.34 17.08 -5.68
C GLY A 73 -0.90 16.57 -5.85
N GLY A 74 -0.55 16.22 -7.08
CA GLY A 74 0.69 15.51 -7.44
C GLY A 74 2.01 16.19 -7.14
#